data_AF-A0A1C4I4T1-F1
#
_entry.id   AF-A0A1C4I4T1-F1
#
_cell.length_a   1.000
_cell.length_b   1.000
_cell.length_c   1.000
_cell.angle_alpha   90.00
_cell.angle_beta   90.00
_cell.angle_gamma   90.00
#
_symmetry.space_group_name_H-M   'P 1'
#
loop_
_entity.id
_entity.type
_entity.pdbx_description
1 polymer ?
#
loop_
_entity_poly.entity_id
_entity_poly.type
_entity_poly.pdbx_seq_one_letter_code
_entity_poly.pdbx_strand_id
1 'polypeptide(L)'
;MSGAKEPSEYQADPLFTDLPQPSRHEPGYYAEPLFELPRQAYPSPTAAAPVQFYDLPEPSQTATALSATAGSLQLTPRQVLAQYSPEQWEEFILEWVLGLKRENYVSVVGLGGSHDRGADVAAFLTRHKTDGAWHCYQCKHYKTALQPAMAYPEMFKIIWAVEEGHYRVLPDRYSFVAPMIGRTLKYLLVKPEKLREEFLLWVGKNTAKLAGDYGKAAFQRTVDLARRTDFSCFEAPDLAQILEQHAKTRYHATRFATPLPPRVLARPMPPPRPEAHETRYVQKLYDVYDEKFEGTPTKPAQEHPTAKDNLQRQREHFYCAEQLRMFARDSVPPEIFPTLQEAVYKAVKEVEEDDFETGWNRLKAVMAAAQAMQLDGNPLIEVIDTRDRMGMCHQLANHEDDKLTWVRKDV
;
A
#
# COMPACT_ATOMS: atom_id res chain seq x y z
N MET A 1 16.54 -10.83 78.02
CA MET A 1 17.56 -11.88 77.76
C MET A 1 17.77 -11.88 76.25
N SER A 2 18.88 -11.38 75.69
CA SER A 2 20.31 -11.75 75.88
C SER A 2 20.62 -13.12 75.27
N GLY A 3 21.58 -13.30 74.34
CA GLY A 3 22.49 -12.36 73.64
C GLY A 3 22.84 -12.95 72.24
N ALA A 4 23.42 -12.26 71.25
CA ALA A 4 24.46 -11.21 71.20
C ALA A 4 25.89 -11.71 71.49
N LYS A 5 26.71 -11.89 70.43
CA LYS A 5 28.19 -11.70 70.40
C LYS A 5 28.85 -11.88 69.02
N GLU A 6 29.26 -10.76 68.42
CA GLU A 6 30.58 -10.57 67.77
C GLU A 6 31.57 -10.02 68.87
N PRO A 7 32.80 -9.49 68.64
CA PRO A 7 33.59 -9.26 67.42
C PRO A 7 35.10 -9.64 67.55
N SER A 8 35.99 -8.89 66.87
CA SER A 8 37.48 -8.92 66.79
C SER A 8 38.00 -9.61 65.51
N GLU A 9 38.59 -8.95 64.50
CA GLU A 9 39.20 -7.61 64.33
C GLU A 9 40.65 -7.44 64.86
N TYR A 10 41.41 -6.54 64.21
CA TYR A 10 42.81 -6.09 64.41
C TYR A 10 43.96 -7.05 63.98
N GLN A 11 45.13 -6.60 63.46
CA GLN A 11 45.49 -5.42 62.63
C GLN A 11 46.98 -5.51 62.14
N ALA A 12 47.43 -4.48 61.38
CA ALA A 12 48.82 -3.94 61.31
C ALA A 12 49.73 -4.26 60.08
N ASP A 13 49.70 -3.31 59.13
CA ASP A 13 50.87 -2.67 58.47
C ASP A 13 51.84 -2.05 59.52
N PRO A 14 53.08 -1.51 59.26
CA PRO A 14 53.36 -0.49 58.20
C PRO A 14 54.84 -0.33 57.69
N LEU A 15 55.09 0.78 56.95
CA LEU A 15 56.39 1.48 56.63
C LEU A 15 57.25 0.81 55.52
N PHE A 16 58.08 1.47 54.69
CA PHE A 16 58.52 2.87 54.40
C PHE A 16 59.38 2.82 53.08
N THR A 17 59.75 3.84 52.28
CA THR A 17 59.50 5.30 52.05
C THR A 17 59.96 5.59 50.57
N ASP A 18 60.01 6.77 49.91
CA ASP A 18 59.79 8.20 50.25
C ASP A 18 59.40 9.03 48.97
N LEU A 19 59.31 10.36 49.11
CA LEU A 19 59.26 11.40 48.06
C LEU A 19 60.69 12.02 47.82
N PRO A 20 60.99 12.87 46.78
CA PRO A 20 60.15 13.96 46.26
C PRO A 20 60.29 14.39 44.76
N GLN A 21 59.54 15.44 44.42
CA GLN A 21 59.68 16.34 43.25
C GLN A 21 60.55 17.59 43.62
N PRO A 22 60.85 18.60 42.75
CA PRO A 22 60.42 18.82 41.35
C PRO A 22 61.55 19.24 40.35
N SER A 23 61.23 19.36 39.04
CA SER A 23 61.27 20.63 38.27
C SER A 23 61.49 20.49 36.73
N ARG A 24 61.00 21.51 36.02
CA ARG A 24 60.89 21.77 34.56
C ARG A 24 62.08 21.31 33.69
N HIS A 25 61.80 20.70 32.52
CA HIS A 25 61.86 21.38 31.21
C HIS A 25 61.40 20.49 30.02
N GLU A 26 60.82 21.12 28.99
CA GLU A 26 60.49 20.59 27.66
C GLU A 26 61.47 21.20 26.61
N PRO A 27 61.51 20.78 25.32
CA PRO A 27 60.91 19.59 24.68
C PRO A 27 61.91 18.81 23.76
N GLY A 28 61.47 17.73 23.09
CA GLY A 28 62.26 17.06 22.02
C GLY A 28 61.52 15.94 21.26
N TYR A 29 61.63 15.93 19.92
CA TYR A 29 61.13 14.85 19.04
C TYR A 29 62.14 13.69 18.97
N TYR A 30 61.69 12.42 18.89
CA TYR A 30 61.65 11.62 17.63
C TYR A 30 61.11 10.19 17.87
N ALA A 31 60.97 9.40 16.80
CA ALA A 31 60.22 8.15 16.75
C ALA A 31 60.95 6.90 17.30
N GLU A 32 60.16 5.94 17.78
CA GLU A 32 60.56 4.55 18.07
C GLU A 32 60.21 3.60 16.90
N PRO A 33 60.89 2.44 16.73
CA PRO A 33 60.89 1.67 15.48
C PRO A 33 59.93 0.46 15.46
N LEU A 34 59.53 0.06 14.24
CA LEU A 34 58.97 -1.27 13.97
C LEU A 34 60.08 -2.24 13.57
N PHE A 35 60.11 -3.44 14.17
CA PHE A 35 61.02 -4.53 13.78
C PHE A 35 60.32 -5.57 12.89
N GLU A 36 61.11 -6.26 12.06
CA GLU A 36 60.63 -6.94 10.84
C GLU A 36 60.06 -8.35 11.05
N LEU A 37 59.27 -8.79 10.06
CA LEU A 37 59.18 -10.21 9.65
C LEU A 37 59.51 -10.34 8.15
N PRO A 38 60.10 -11.47 7.70
CA PRO A 38 60.91 -11.51 6.48
C PRO A 38 60.13 -11.67 5.16
N ARG A 39 60.85 -11.37 4.06
CA ARG A 39 60.34 -11.20 2.69
C ARG A 39 59.92 -12.50 1.99
N GLN A 40 58.91 -12.39 1.13
CA GLN A 40 58.91 -13.04 -0.19
C GLN A 40 58.98 -11.99 -1.29
N ALA A 41 59.53 -12.35 -2.44
CA ALA A 41 60.05 -11.39 -3.41
C ALA A 41 59.03 -10.96 -4.47
N TYR A 42 59.05 -9.66 -4.80
CA TYR A 42 58.49 -9.08 -6.01
C TYR A 42 59.62 -8.48 -6.86
N PRO A 43 59.49 -8.45 -8.21
CA PRO A 43 60.57 -8.02 -9.10
C PRO A 43 60.85 -6.52 -9.04
N SER A 44 62.08 -6.14 -9.43
CA SER A 44 62.53 -4.75 -9.52
C SER A 44 61.67 -3.90 -10.47
N PRO A 45 61.52 -2.59 -10.21
CA PRO A 45 60.69 -1.71 -11.04
C PRO A 45 61.29 -1.53 -12.43
N THR A 46 60.58 -2.01 -13.45
CA THR A 46 60.80 -1.58 -14.84
C THR A 46 60.08 -0.24 -15.03
N ALA A 47 60.61 0.66 -15.86
CA ALA A 47 60.13 2.04 -15.95
C ALA A 47 58.62 2.14 -16.25
N ALA A 48 57.90 2.92 -15.44
CA ALA A 48 56.49 3.23 -15.68
C ALA A 48 56.35 4.14 -16.91
N ALA A 49 55.42 3.79 -17.81
CA ALA A 49 55.05 4.67 -18.92
C ALA A 49 54.36 5.95 -18.39
N PRO A 50 54.53 7.11 -19.05
CA PRO A 50 53.88 8.34 -18.64
C PRO A 50 52.36 8.22 -18.78
N VAL A 51 51.62 8.73 -17.79
CA VAL A 51 50.16 8.80 -17.83
C VAL A 51 49.75 9.78 -18.93
N GLN A 52 49.11 9.28 -19.99
CA GLN A 52 48.43 10.13 -20.97
C GLN A 52 47.03 10.47 -20.45
N PHE A 53 46.76 11.77 -20.34
CA PHE A 53 45.40 12.30 -20.31
C PHE A 53 44.96 12.56 -21.74
N TYR A 54 43.67 12.35 -22.01
CA TYR A 54 43.03 12.66 -23.29
C TYR A 54 41.64 13.23 -23.02
N ASP A 55 41.30 14.29 -23.74
CA ASP A 55 40.02 14.97 -23.56
C ASP A 55 38.86 14.06 -23.94
N LEU A 56 37.83 14.03 -23.08
CA LEU A 56 36.56 13.41 -23.43
C LEU A 56 35.82 14.34 -24.41
N PRO A 57 35.21 13.81 -25.50
CA PRO A 57 34.39 14.63 -26.37
C PRO A 57 33.22 15.23 -25.59
N GLU A 58 32.83 16.46 -25.91
CA GLU A 58 31.71 17.12 -25.22
C GLU A 58 30.43 16.26 -25.29
N PRO A 59 29.64 16.21 -24.21
CA PRO A 59 28.50 15.31 -24.12
C PRO A 59 27.42 15.71 -25.14
N SER A 60 27.31 14.90 -26.20
CA SER A 60 26.37 15.13 -27.29
C SER A 60 24.92 15.04 -26.82
N GLN A 61 24.33 16.20 -26.54
CA GLN A 61 22.89 16.32 -26.33
C GLN A 61 22.18 16.27 -27.68
N THR A 62 21.97 15.06 -28.19
CA THR A 62 21.07 14.82 -29.32
C THR A 62 19.67 15.29 -28.92
N ALA A 63 19.25 16.43 -29.47
CA ALA A 63 17.95 17.04 -29.19
C ALA A 63 16.81 16.14 -29.71
N THR A 64 16.37 15.22 -28.86
CA THR A 64 15.15 14.44 -29.09
C THR A 64 13.98 15.43 -29.14
N ALA A 65 13.24 15.44 -30.25
CA ALA A 65 12.14 16.37 -30.43
C ALA A 65 11.06 16.13 -29.37
N LEU A 66 11.01 16.99 -28.35
CA LEU A 66 10.00 16.96 -27.30
C LEU A 66 8.64 17.30 -27.89
N SER A 67 7.86 16.27 -28.23
CA SER A 67 6.43 16.41 -28.43
C SER A 67 5.83 16.89 -27.10
N ALA A 68 5.09 18.00 -27.13
CA ALA A 68 4.67 18.73 -25.93
C ALA A 68 3.47 18.09 -25.21
N THR A 69 3.63 16.86 -24.76
CA THR A 69 2.84 16.24 -23.69
C THR A 69 3.80 15.85 -22.56
N ALA A 70 3.44 16.11 -21.31
CA ALA A 70 4.39 16.15 -20.19
C ALA A 70 5.01 14.78 -19.86
N GLY A 71 6.14 14.46 -20.49
CA GLY A 71 6.90 13.23 -20.29
C GLY A 71 8.01 13.38 -19.25
N SER A 72 7.68 13.33 -17.97
CA SER A 72 8.63 12.86 -16.96
C SER A 72 9.03 11.40 -17.27
N LEU A 73 10.18 10.94 -16.77
CA LEU A 73 10.59 9.53 -16.90
C LEU A 73 9.74 8.62 -15.99
N GLN A 74 8.49 8.43 -16.38
CA GLN A 74 7.53 7.52 -15.77
C GLN A 74 8.11 6.11 -15.75
N LEU A 75 8.34 5.58 -14.55
CA LEU A 75 8.80 4.21 -14.35
C LEU A 75 7.68 3.25 -14.74
N THR A 76 7.99 2.22 -15.52
CA THR A 76 7.02 1.14 -15.77
C THR A 76 6.61 0.48 -14.45
N PRO A 77 5.40 -0.10 -14.33
CA PRO A 77 4.97 -0.78 -13.10
C PRO A 77 5.99 -1.80 -12.57
N ARG A 78 6.71 -2.49 -13.45
CA ARG A 78 7.77 -3.42 -13.08
C ARG A 78 9.02 -2.74 -12.48
N GLN A 79 9.37 -1.53 -12.94
CA GLN A 79 10.46 -0.74 -12.37
C GLN A 79 10.07 -0.11 -11.03
N VAL A 80 8.81 0.31 -10.87
CA VAL A 80 8.25 0.77 -9.59
C VAL A 80 8.34 -0.35 -8.54
N LEU A 81 7.80 -1.52 -8.86
CA LEU A 81 7.83 -2.71 -7.99
C LEU A 81 9.24 -3.18 -7.62
N ALA A 82 10.24 -2.94 -8.49
CA ALA A 82 11.63 -3.31 -8.20
C ALA A 82 12.28 -2.46 -7.09
N GLN A 83 11.69 -1.32 -6.73
CA GLN A 83 12.19 -0.39 -5.71
C GLN A 83 11.49 -0.54 -4.35
N TYR A 84 10.43 -1.35 -4.27
CA TYR A 84 9.62 -1.51 -3.06
C TYR A 84 10.39 -2.13 -1.89
N SER A 85 9.98 -1.76 -0.67
CA SER A 85 10.29 -2.52 0.55
C SER A 85 9.50 -3.84 0.62
N PRO A 86 9.85 -4.78 1.52
CA PRO A 86 9.05 -5.99 1.73
C PRO A 86 7.58 -5.70 2.05
N GLU A 87 7.33 -4.69 2.88
CA GLU A 87 5.99 -4.29 3.32
C GLU A 87 5.15 -3.70 2.17
N GLN A 88 5.76 -2.85 1.33
CA GLN A 88 5.14 -2.31 0.12
C GLN A 88 4.84 -3.40 -0.92
N TRP A 89 5.68 -4.45 -0.96
CA TRP A 89 5.46 -5.62 -1.82
C TRP A 89 4.30 -6.48 -1.30
N GLU A 90 4.25 -6.75 0.01
CA GLU A 90 3.11 -7.44 0.65
C GLU A 90 1.79 -6.70 0.45
N GLU A 91 1.77 -5.37 0.57
CA GLU A 91 0.61 -4.52 0.30
C GLU A 91 0.12 -4.66 -1.16
N PHE A 92 1.03 -4.59 -2.14
CA PHE A 92 0.68 -4.81 -3.55
C PHE A 92 0.14 -6.22 -3.84
N ILE A 93 0.66 -7.25 -3.15
CA ILE A 93 0.11 -8.61 -3.25
C ILE A 93 -1.27 -8.70 -2.59
N LEU A 94 -1.51 -8.02 -1.48
CA LEU A 94 -2.83 -7.93 -0.87
C LEU A 94 -3.85 -7.25 -1.81
N GLU A 95 -3.50 -6.14 -2.45
CA GLU A 95 -4.35 -5.47 -3.46
C GLU A 95 -4.68 -6.39 -4.65
N TRP A 96 -3.67 -7.11 -5.17
CA TRP A 96 -3.86 -8.08 -6.24
C TRP A 96 -4.81 -9.20 -5.83
N VAL A 97 -4.61 -9.81 -4.65
CA VAL A 97 -5.41 -10.95 -4.15
C VAL A 97 -6.85 -10.53 -3.82
N LEU A 98 -7.05 -9.33 -3.27
CA LEU A 98 -8.38 -8.71 -3.14
C LEU A 98 -9.07 -8.48 -4.50
N GLY A 99 -8.27 -8.26 -5.56
CA GLY A 99 -8.73 -8.14 -6.94
C GLY A 99 -9.18 -9.44 -7.62
N LEU A 100 -8.84 -10.61 -7.07
CA LEU A 100 -9.06 -11.93 -7.70
C LEU A 100 -10.52 -12.42 -7.59
N LYS A 101 -11.48 -11.64 -8.10
CA LYS A 101 -12.93 -11.92 -8.07
C LYS A 101 -13.32 -13.34 -8.50
N ARG A 102 -12.58 -13.96 -9.41
CA ARG A 102 -12.83 -15.33 -9.93
C ARG A 102 -12.62 -16.45 -8.88
N GLU A 103 -11.85 -16.20 -7.82
CA GLU A 103 -11.50 -17.19 -6.80
C GLU A 103 -12.57 -17.30 -5.69
N ASN A 104 -13.57 -16.42 -5.69
CA ASN A 104 -14.71 -16.39 -4.75
C ASN A 104 -14.31 -16.36 -3.25
N TYR A 105 -13.23 -15.67 -2.90
CA TYR A 105 -12.77 -15.54 -1.52
C TYR A 105 -13.83 -14.91 -0.60
N VAL A 106 -14.08 -15.58 0.53
CA VAL A 106 -14.96 -15.10 1.61
C VAL A 106 -14.28 -13.98 2.41
N SER A 107 -12.95 -14.03 2.54
CA SER A 107 -12.14 -12.97 3.12
C SER A 107 -10.66 -13.17 2.76
N VAL A 108 -9.90 -12.06 2.72
CA VAL A 108 -8.44 -12.04 2.52
C VAL A 108 -7.82 -11.24 3.67
N VAL A 109 -6.70 -11.70 4.22
CA VAL A 109 -6.00 -11.04 5.33
C VAL A 109 -4.49 -11.02 5.10
N GLY A 110 -3.84 -9.94 5.51
CA GLY A 110 -2.39 -9.92 5.74
C GLY A 110 -2.06 -10.53 7.11
N LEU A 111 -0.93 -11.22 7.20
CA LEU A 111 -0.46 -11.99 8.36
C LEU A 111 0.98 -11.61 8.74
N GLY A 112 1.34 -10.33 8.58
CA GLY A 112 2.71 -9.84 8.74
C GLY A 112 3.29 -9.98 10.16
N GLY A 113 4.62 -10.03 10.21
CA GLY A 113 5.41 -10.08 11.45
C GLY A 113 5.78 -11.50 11.90
N SER A 114 6.38 -11.62 13.09
CA SER A 114 7.00 -12.86 13.62
C SER A 114 6.05 -14.05 13.85
N HIS A 115 4.77 -13.91 13.52
CA HIS A 115 3.74 -14.94 13.65
C HIS A 115 3.26 -15.45 12.28
N ASP A 116 3.91 -15.06 11.16
CA ASP A 116 3.54 -15.41 9.77
C ASP A 116 3.32 -16.91 9.56
N ARG A 117 4.12 -17.76 10.23
CA ARG A 117 4.10 -19.24 10.14
C ARG A 117 4.11 -19.79 8.69
N GLY A 118 4.57 -18.99 7.73
CA GLY A 118 4.72 -19.35 6.32
C GLY A 118 3.67 -18.75 5.40
N ALA A 119 2.85 -17.81 5.87
CA ALA A 119 1.84 -17.12 5.08
C ALA A 119 1.87 -15.62 5.37
N ASP A 120 2.11 -14.79 4.35
CA ASP A 120 2.12 -13.32 4.52
C ASP A 120 0.76 -12.71 4.11
N VAL A 121 0.11 -13.30 3.10
CA VAL A 121 -1.29 -13.05 2.76
C VAL A 121 -2.03 -14.39 2.66
N ALA A 122 -3.14 -14.51 3.38
CA ALA A 122 -4.02 -15.67 3.37
C ALA A 122 -5.40 -15.32 2.81
N ALA A 123 -5.89 -16.13 1.88
CA ALA A 123 -7.18 -15.94 1.23
C ALA A 123 -8.09 -17.16 1.47
N PHE A 124 -9.24 -16.94 2.11
CA PHE A 124 -10.09 -18.01 2.61
C PHE A 124 -11.28 -18.26 1.66
N LEU A 125 -11.41 -19.49 1.16
CA LEU A 125 -12.53 -19.91 0.32
C LEU A 125 -13.76 -20.30 1.16
N THR A 126 -13.59 -20.48 2.47
CA THR A 126 -14.67 -20.86 3.40
C THR A 126 -14.71 -19.99 4.64
N ARG A 127 -15.85 -20.01 5.35
CA ARG A 127 -15.99 -19.37 6.67
C ARG A 127 -15.15 -20.04 7.77
N HIS A 128 -14.59 -21.23 7.51
CA HIS A 128 -13.70 -21.95 8.42
C HIS A 128 -12.23 -21.47 8.33
N LYS A 129 -11.90 -20.56 7.40
CA LYS A 129 -10.55 -19.99 7.25
C LYS A 129 -9.49 -21.10 7.08
N THR A 130 -8.44 -21.10 7.89
CA THR A 130 -7.35 -22.10 7.95
C THR A 130 -7.80 -23.49 8.42
N ASP A 131 -9.08 -23.64 8.80
CA ASP A 131 -9.70 -24.92 9.14
C ASP A 131 -10.55 -25.50 8.00
N GLY A 132 -10.57 -24.82 6.84
CA GLY A 132 -11.15 -25.31 5.59
C GLY A 132 -10.32 -24.87 4.38
N ALA A 133 -10.91 -24.88 3.18
CA ALA A 133 -10.19 -24.51 1.96
C ALA A 133 -9.64 -23.07 2.00
N TRP A 134 -8.35 -22.92 1.69
CA TRP A 134 -7.62 -21.65 1.73
C TRP A 134 -6.40 -21.63 0.80
N HIS A 135 -6.07 -20.43 0.31
CA HIS A 135 -4.85 -20.17 -0.44
C HIS A 135 -3.88 -19.33 0.37
N CYS A 136 -2.59 -19.65 0.25
CA CYS A 136 -1.47 -18.97 0.88
C CYS A 136 -0.64 -18.24 -0.18
N TYR A 137 -0.19 -17.03 0.16
CA TYR A 137 0.74 -16.24 -0.64
C TYR A 137 1.93 -15.85 0.26
N GLN A 138 3.12 -16.31 -0.13
CA GLN A 138 4.39 -16.01 0.53
C GLN A 138 5.17 -15.04 -0.37
N CYS A 139 5.16 -13.79 0.04
CA CYS A 139 5.86 -12.65 -0.50
C CYS A 139 7.37 -12.75 -0.23
N LYS A 140 8.21 -12.58 -1.26
CA LYS A 140 9.67 -12.48 -1.12
C LYS A 140 10.24 -11.41 -2.05
N HIS A 141 10.44 -10.20 -1.53
CA HIS A 141 11.16 -9.14 -2.25
C HIS A 141 12.67 -9.27 -2.03
N TYR A 142 13.39 -9.71 -3.07
CA TYR A 142 14.83 -9.89 -3.05
C TYR A 142 15.49 -9.23 -4.27
N LYS A 143 16.70 -8.71 -4.09
CA LYS A 143 17.55 -8.17 -5.16
C LYS A 143 17.99 -9.22 -6.19
N THR A 144 17.82 -10.50 -5.88
CA THR A 144 18.15 -11.65 -6.74
C THR A 144 16.94 -12.56 -6.90
N ALA A 145 16.91 -13.35 -7.97
CA ALA A 145 15.78 -14.25 -8.24
C ALA A 145 15.64 -15.35 -7.18
N LEU A 146 14.41 -15.64 -6.76
CA LEU A 146 14.10 -16.67 -5.75
C LEU A 146 14.59 -18.06 -6.21
N GLN A 147 15.42 -18.71 -5.39
CA GLN A 147 16.02 -20.02 -5.68
C GLN A 147 15.42 -21.11 -4.77
N PRO A 148 15.54 -22.41 -5.11
CA PRO A 148 14.98 -23.48 -4.28
C PRO A 148 15.47 -23.45 -2.83
N ALA A 149 16.75 -23.14 -2.60
CA ALA A 149 17.33 -22.99 -1.26
C ALA A 149 16.73 -21.85 -0.40
N MET A 150 16.00 -20.90 -1.00
CA MET A 150 15.24 -19.85 -0.31
C MET A 150 13.73 -20.17 -0.23
N ALA A 151 13.22 -21.09 -1.05
CA ALA A 151 11.84 -21.56 -0.99
C ALA A 151 11.64 -22.73 0.00
N TYR A 152 12.59 -23.67 0.07
CA TYR A 152 12.52 -24.83 0.96
C TYR A 152 12.37 -24.50 2.46
N PRO A 153 12.99 -23.44 3.03
CA PRO A 153 12.72 -23.03 4.41
C PRO A 153 11.24 -22.71 4.68
N GLU A 154 10.58 -22.04 3.73
CA GLU A 154 9.17 -21.64 3.88
C GLU A 154 8.23 -22.82 3.61
N MET A 155 8.56 -23.71 2.65
CA MET A 155 7.88 -25.01 2.48
C MET A 155 7.93 -25.84 3.77
N PHE A 156 9.08 -25.86 4.45
CA PHE A 156 9.21 -26.53 5.74
C PHE A 156 8.36 -25.83 6.82
N LYS A 157 8.42 -24.49 6.89
CA LYS A 157 7.70 -23.68 7.88
C LYS A 157 6.17 -23.90 7.81
N ILE A 158 5.57 -23.89 6.62
CA ILE A 158 4.11 -24.11 6.46
C ILE A 158 3.69 -25.55 6.78
N ILE A 159 4.50 -26.54 6.40
CA ILE A 159 4.25 -27.96 6.73
C ILE A 159 4.36 -28.18 8.25
N TRP A 160 5.37 -27.60 8.89
CA TRP A 160 5.55 -27.62 10.35
C TRP A 160 4.37 -26.95 11.07
N ALA A 161 3.89 -25.81 10.58
CA ALA A 161 2.76 -25.09 11.17
C ALA A 161 1.45 -25.92 11.14
N VAL A 162 1.27 -26.79 10.14
CA VAL A 162 0.13 -27.72 10.09
C VAL A 162 0.34 -28.89 11.08
N GLU A 163 1.54 -29.45 11.16
CA GLU A 163 1.83 -30.60 12.04
C GLU A 163 1.80 -30.21 13.55
N GLU A 164 2.22 -28.98 13.91
CA GLU A 164 2.03 -28.43 15.27
C GLU A 164 0.62 -27.84 15.50
N GLY A 165 -0.31 -28.04 14.56
CA GLY A 165 -1.72 -27.65 14.70
C GLY A 165 -1.97 -26.15 14.76
N HIS A 166 -1.05 -25.31 14.27
CA HIS A 166 -1.28 -23.88 14.09
C HIS A 166 -2.22 -23.56 12.92
N TYR A 167 -2.27 -24.46 11.93
CA TYR A 167 -3.28 -24.53 10.88
C TYR A 167 -3.83 -25.95 10.84
N ARG A 168 -5.14 -26.14 10.64
CA ARG A 168 -5.74 -27.49 10.67
C ARG A 168 -5.52 -28.26 9.37
N VAL A 169 -5.35 -27.56 8.25
CA VAL A 169 -5.06 -28.10 6.92
C VAL A 169 -3.98 -27.29 6.22
N LEU A 170 -3.20 -27.94 5.34
CA LEU A 170 -2.38 -27.24 4.36
C LEU A 170 -3.26 -26.39 3.43
N PRO A 171 -2.74 -25.27 2.90
CA PRO A 171 -3.46 -24.51 1.88
C PRO A 171 -3.56 -25.32 0.58
N ASP A 172 -4.69 -25.21 -0.11
CA ASP A 172 -4.93 -25.86 -1.41
C ASP A 172 -3.97 -25.32 -2.49
N ARG A 173 -3.47 -24.10 -2.29
CA ARG A 173 -2.47 -23.43 -3.13
C ARG A 173 -1.52 -22.60 -2.27
N TYR A 174 -0.22 -22.78 -2.45
CA TYR A 174 0.85 -22.04 -1.80
C TYR A 174 1.68 -21.32 -2.87
N SER A 175 1.57 -19.99 -2.91
CA SER A 175 2.08 -19.18 -4.01
C SER A 175 3.35 -18.45 -3.57
N PHE A 176 4.49 -18.73 -4.20
CA PHE A 176 5.72 -17.96 -4.02
C PHE A 176 5.68 -16.69 -4.87
N VAL A 177 5.53 -15.53 -4.24
CA VAL A 177 5.31 -14.26 -4.92
C VAL A 177 6.53 -13.35 -4.77
N ALA A 178 7.37 -13.29 -5.81
CA ALA A 178 8.60 -12.50 -5.84
C ALA A 178 8.76 -11.73 -7.16
N PRO A 179 9.50 -10.60 -7.18
CA PRO A 179 9.77 -9.84 -8.41
C PRO A 179 10.49 -10.66 -9.50
N MET A 180 11.22 -11.70 -9.08
CA MET A 180 11.99 -12.60 -9.93
C MET A 180 12.00 -14.03 -9.33
N ILE A 181 11.69 -15.04 -10.14
CA ILE A 181 11.77 -16.47 -9.76
C ILE A 181 12.85 -17.15 -10.60
N GLY A 182 13.76 -17.88 -9.96
CA GLY A 182 14.88 -18.57 -10.60
C GLY A 182 14.43 -19.73 -11.50
N ARG A 183 15.14 -19.94 -12.63
CA ARG A 183 14.83 -20.98 -13.61
C ARG A 183 14.71 -22.38 -12.99
N THR A 184 15.60 -22.72 -12.06
CA THR A 184 15.59 -24.00 -11.34
C THR A 184 14.35 -24.16 -10.47
N LEU A 185 13.92 -23.11 -9.77
CA LEU A 185 12.69 -23.14 -8.97
C LEU A 185 11.45 -23.25 -9.86
N LYS A 186 11.34 -22.46 -10.94
CA LYS A 186 10.25 -22.61 -11.92
C LYS A 186 10.17 -24.03 -12.50
N TYR A 187 11.31 -24.67 -12.79
CA TYR A 187 11.36 -26.05 -13.29
C TYR A 187 10.90 -27.09 -12.26
N LEU A 188 11.20 -26.90 -10.97
CA LEU A 188 10.79 -27.84 -9.92
C LEU A 188 9.31 -27.70 -9.56
N LEU A 189 8.77 -26.47 -9.52
CA LEU A 189 7.35 -26.23 -9.21
C LEU A 189 6.41 -26.91 -10.23
N VAL A 190 6.80 -27.01 -11.50
CA VAL A 190 6.04 -27.78 -12.52
C VAL A 190 6.32 -29.30 -12.49
N LYS A 191 6.99 -29.81 -11.45
CA LYS A 191 7.35 -31.22 -11.25
C LYS A 191 7.26 -31.61 -9.76
N PRO A 192 6.05 -31.70 -9.18
CA PRO A 192 5.85 -31.80 -7.72
C PRO A 192 6.57 -32.98 -7.06
N GLU A 193 6.57 -34.17 -7.69
CA GLU A 193 7.32 -35.33 -7.20
C GLU A 193 8.82 -35.03 -7.05
N LYS A 194 9.45 -34.42 -8.06
CA LYS A 194 10.87 -34.04 -8.02
C LYS A 194 11.12 -32.85 -7.07
N LEU A 195 10.16 -31.93 -6.91
CA LEU A 195 10.24 -30.88 -5.90
C LEU A 195 10.27 -31.48 -4.49
N ARG A 196 9.44 -32.49 -4.21
CA ARG A 196 9.43 -33.23 -2.94
C ARG A 196 10.75 -33.98 -2.72
N GLU A 197 11.30 -34.64 -3.74
CA GLU A 197 12.63 -35.29 -3.67
C GLU A 197 13.74 -34.30 -3.30
N GLU A 198 13.88 -33.20 -4.06
CA GLU A 198 14.94 -32.21 -3.86
C GLU A 198 14.76 -31.43 -2.53
N PHE A 199 13.51 -31.20 -2.10
CA PHE A 199 13.17 -30.68 -0.78
C PHE A 199 13.62 -31.65 0.34
N LEU A 200 13.27 -32.94 0.26
CA LEU A 200 13.67 -33.93 1.27
C LEU A 200 15.20 -34.12 1.31
N LEU A 201 15.89 -34.03 0.17
CA LEU A 201 17.35 -33.99 0.10
C LEU A 201 17.94 -32.74 0.76
N TRP A 202 17.29 -31.57 0.64
CA TRP A 202 17.69 -30.36 1.35
C TRP A 202 17.43 -30.48 2.85
N VAL A 203 16.27 -30.99 3.28
CA VAL A 203 15.96 -31.23 4.70
C VAL A 203 16.98 -32.18 5.31
N GLY A 204 17.31 -33.29 4.65
CA GLY A 204 18.34 -34.23 5.09
C GLY A 204 19.70 -33.56 5.34
N LYS A 205 20.15 -32.69 4.42
CA LYS A 205 21.38 -31.89 4.56
C LYS A 205 21.33 -30.87 5.71
N ASN A 206 20.13 -30.42 6.11
CA ASN A 206 19.93 -29.41 7.15
C ASN A 206 19.42 -29.97 8.49
N THR A 207 19.32 -31.31 8.62
CA THR A 207 18.73 -32.02 9.77
C THR A 207 19.15 -31.46 11.13
N ALA A 208 20.45 -31.26 11.35
CA ALA A 208 20.98 -30.79 12.64
C ALA A 208 20.50 -29.37 13.00
N LYS A 209 20.36 -28.48 12.01
CA LYS A 209 19.81 -27.14 12.21
C LYS A 209 18.30 -27.19 12.44
N LEU A 210 17.56 -27.82 11.51
CA LEU A 210 16.09 -27.85 11.55
C LEU A 210 15.56 -28.55 12.81
N ALA A 211 16.22 -29.61 13.28
CA ALA A 211 15.88 -30.30 14.53
C ALA A 211 16.30 -29.53 15.81
N GLY A 212 17.13 -28.48 15.66
CA GLY A 212 17.41 -27.48 16.69
C GLY A 212 16.36 -26.37 16.69
N ASP A 213 16.18 -25.71 15.53
CA ASP A 213 15.25 -24.59 15.33
C ASP A 213 13.80 -24.95 15.68
N TYR A 214 13.34 -26.14 15.28
CA TYR A 214 11.95 -26.60 15.46
C TYR A 214 11.77 -27.73 16.49
N GLY A 215 12.88 -28.23 17.06
CA GLY A 215 12.87 -29.36 18.00
C GLY A 215 12.70 -30.74 17.34
N LYS A 216 13.49 -31.72 17.80
CA LYS A 216 13.64 -33.07 17.19
C LYS A 216 12.32 -33.80 16.89
N ALA A 217 11.34 -33.73 17.80
CA ALA A 217 10.09 -34.47 17.66
C ALA A 217 9.16 -33.85 16.59
N ALA A 218 8.97 -32.53 16.62
CA ALA A 218 8.19 -31.81 15.61
C ALA A 218 8.87 -31.87 14.24
N PHE A 219 10.20 -31.76 14.19
CA PHE A 219 11.00 -31.97 12.98
C PHE A 219 10.71 -33.32 12.31
N GLN A 220 10.74 -34.43 13.07
CA GLN A 220 10.49 -35.75 12.52
C GLN A 220 9.06 -35.88 11.97
N ARG A 221 8.06 -35.44 12.74
CA ARG A 221 6.66 -35.43 12.27
C ARG A 221 6.48 -34.58 11.01
N THR A 222 7.12 -33.41 10.94
CA THR A 222 7.11 -32.51 9.77
C THR A 222 7.70 -33.19 8.53
N VAL A 223 8.80 -33.93 8.69
CA VAL A 223 9.38 -34.75 7.60
C VAL A 223 8.40 -35.85 7.17
N ASP A 224 7.74 -36.51 8.11
CA ASP A 224 6.77 -37.55 7.81
C ASP A 224 5.46 -37.00 7.21
N LEU A 225 5.14 -35.72 7.44
CA LEU A 225 4.08 -34.99 6.73
C LEU A 225 4.54 -34.61 5.32
N ALA A 226 5.72 -34.01 5.16
CA ALA A 226 6.26 -33.66 3.85
C ALA A 226 6.43 -34.87 2.91
N ARG A 227 6.61 -36.09 3.44
CA ARG A 227 6.61 -37.34 2.65
C ARG A 227 5.24 -37.73 2.07
N ARG A 228 4.14 -37.35 2.75
CA ARG A 228 2.74 -37.66 2.40
C ARG A 228 1.96 -36.48 1.78
N THR A 229 2.51 -35.27 1.86
CA THR A 229 2.01 -34.07 1.18
C THR A 229 2.14 -34.19 -0.33
N ASP A 230 1.08 -33.82 -1.07
CA ASP A 230 1.19 -33.50 -2.49
C ASP A 230 1.85 -32.11 -2.63
N PHE A 231 2.96 -32.06 -3.36
CA PHE A 231 3.71 -30.83 -3.61
C PHE A 231 3.15 -30.02 -4.79
N SER A 232 2.06 -30.48 -5.45
CA SER A 232 1.40 -29.75 -6.54
C SER A 232 0.75 -28.43 -6.09
N CYS A 233 0.49 -28.26 -4.79
CA CYS A 233 0.00 -27.01 -4.22
C CYS A 233 1.03 -25.87 -4.29
N PHE A 234 2.33 -26.16 -4.41
CA PHE A 234 3.38 -25.15 -4.47
C PHE A 234 3.54 -24.57 -5.88
N GLU A 235 3.23 -23.28 -6.06
CA GLU A 235 3.35 -22.57 -7.33
C GLU A 235 4.18 -21.27 -7.22
N ALA A 236 4.47 -20.64 -8.36
CA ALA A 236 5.04 -19.28 -8.41
C ALA A 236 4.41 -18.51 -9.59
N PRO A 237 3.36 -17.70 -9.35
CA PRO A 237 2.70 -16.92 -10.41
C PRO A 237 3.68 -15.94 -11.07
N ASP A 238 3.51 -15.68 -12.36
CA ASP A 238 4.41 -14.77 -13.09
C ASP A 238 4.03 -13.31 -12.87
N LEU A 239 5.02 -12.44 -12.65
CA LEU A 239 4.82 -11.01 -12.40
C LEU A 239 4.05 -10.31 -13.54
N ALA A 240 4.20 -10.74 -14.79
CA ALA A 240 3.41 -10.18 -15.89
C ALA A 240 1.91 -10.48 -15.73
N GLN A 241 1.56 -11.69 -15.29
CA GLN A 241 0.19 -12.11 -15.01
C GLN A 241 -0.38 -11.41 -13.77
N ILE A 242 0.44 -11.25 -12.71
CA ILE A 242 0.07 -10.46 -11.52
C ILE A 242 -0.26 -9.01 -11.92
N LEU A 243 0.59 -8.37 -12.72
CA LEU A 243 0.37 -7.00 -13.21
C LEU A 243 -0.88 -6.88 -14.09
N GLU A 244 -1.11 -7.83 -15.01
CA GLU A 244 -2.29 -7.87 -15.89
C GLU A 244 -3.61 -8.07 -15.12
N GLN A 245 -3.56 -8.81 -14.00
CA GLN A 245 -4.69 -8.98 -13.09
C GLN A 245 -4.86 -7.76 -12.17
N HIS A 246 -3.76 -7.18 -11.67
CA HIS A 246 -3.78 -5.95 -10.87
C HIS A 246 -4.38 -4.78 -11.66
N ALA A 247 -4.10 -4.69 -12.97
CA ALA A 247 -4.64 -3.68 -13.89
C ALA A 247 -6.18 -3.68 -14.02
N LYS A 248 -6.86 -4.68 -13.45
CA LYS A 248 -8.32 -4.81 -13.42
C LYS A 248 -8.90 -4.50 -12.03
N THR A 249 -8.07 -3.95 -11.13
CA THR A 249 -8.44 -3.51 -9.80
C THR A 249 -8.43 -1.98 -9.71
N ARG A 250 -9.22 -1.46 -8.75
CA ARG A 250 -9.28 -0.03 -8.43
C ARG A 250 -7.97 0.57 -7.87
N TYR A 251 -6.95 -0.25 -7.62
CA TYR A 251 -5.69 0.20 -7.00
C TYR A 251 -4.62 0.55 -8.04
N HIS A 252 -4.70 0.00 -9.26
CA HIS A 252 -3.60 0.09 -10.24
C HIS A 252 -3.34 1.51 -10.76
N ALA A 253 -4.38 2.28 -11.06
CA ALA A 253 -4.26 3.64 -11.56
C ALA A 253 -3.44 4.52 -10.58
N THR A 254 -3.87 4.53 -9.32
CA THR A 254 -3.21 5.26 -8.23
C THR A 254 -1.81 4.72 -7.91
N ARG A 255 -1.62 3.39 -7.78
CA ARG A 255 -0.32 2.81 -7.42
C ARG A 255 0.79 3.03 -8.46
N PHE A 256 0.43 3.08 -9.74
CA PHE A 256 1.40 3.20 -10.84
C PHE A 256 1.31 4.51 -11.62
N ALA A 257 0.59 5.51 -11.11
CA ALA A 257 0.35 6.81 -11.78
C ALA A 257 -0.10 6.65 -13.25
N THR A 258 -0.96 5.66 -13.51
CA THR A 258 -1.49 5.38 -14.86
C THR A 258 -2.87 6.02 -15.03
N PRO A 259 -3.21 6.52 -16.24
CA PRO A 259 -4.48 7.21 -16.47
C PRO A 259 -5.69 6.35 -16.12
N LEU A 260 -6.75 7.01 -15.62
CA LEU A 260 -8.01 6.32 -15.34
C LEU A 260 -8.72 5.86 -16.63
N PRO A 261 -9.52 4.78 -16.57
CA PRO A 261 -10.36 4.41 -17.70
C PRO A 261 -11.35 5.55 -18.02
N PRO A 262 -11.63 5.85 -19.29
CA PRO A 262 -12.51 6.95 -19.65
C PRO A 262 -13.93 6.73 -19.09
N ARG A 263 -14.52 7.76 -18.46
CA ARG A 263 -15.89 7.73 -17.95
C ARG A 263 -16.91 7.85 -19.10
N VAL A 264 -17.02 6.80 -19.92
CA VAL A 264 -17.94 6.70 -21.07
C VAL A 264 -19.37 6.38 -20.59
N LEU A 265 -19.91 7.22 -19.71
CA LEU A 265 -21.29 7.10 -19.22
C LEU A 265 -22.19 8.10 -19.94
N ALA A 266 -23.39 7.65 -20.32
CA ALA A 266 -24.43 8.54 -20.82
C ALA A 266 -24.87 9.51 -19.71
N ARG A 267 -25.17 10.76 -20.09
CA ARG A 267 -25.68 11.79 -19.16
C ARG A 267 -26.83 11.19 -18.34
N PRO A 268 -26.80 11.25 -17.01
CA PRO A 268 -27.89 10.72 -16.20
C PRO A 268 -29.19 11.47 -16.51
N MET A 269 -30.27 10.70 -16.58
CA MET A 269 -31.64 11.19 -16.64
C MET A 269 -32.29 10.87 -15.29
N PRO A 270 -32.46 11.85 -14.39
CA PRO A 270 -33.11 11.63 -13.10
C PRO A 270 -34.52 11.04 -13.29
N PRO A 271 -34.98 10.13 -12.41
CA PRO A 271 -36.35 9.60 -12.46
C PRO A 271 -37.38 10.75 -12.40
N PRO A 272 -38.57 10.63 -13.01
CA PRO A 272 -39.57 11.72 -13.05
C PRO A 272 -40.08 12.22 -11.69
N ARG A 273 -39.81 11.48 -10.61
CA ARG A 273 -40.05 11.88 -9.21
C ARG A 273 -38.76 11.71 -8.41
N PRO A 274 -38.53 12.51 -7.36
CA PRO A 274 -37.42 12.29 -6.44
C PRO A 274 -37.48 10.91 -5.77
N GLU A 275 -36.34 10.23 -5.65
CA GLU A 275 -36.19 9.02 -4.86
C GLU A 275 -35.80 9.32 -3.39
N ALA A 276 -35.94 8.31 -2.52
CA ALA A 276 -35.60 8.43 -1.10
C ALA A 276 -34.14 8.88 -0.88
N HIS A 277 -33.22 8.48 -1.76
CA HIS A 277 -31.79 8.79 -1.66
C HIS A 277 -31.43 10.25 -2.02
N GLU A 278 -32.35 11.02 -2.61
CA GLU A 278 -32.16 12.44 -2.98
C GLU A 278 -33.07 13.42 -2.22
N THR A 279 -33.90 12.92 -1.30
CA THR A 279 -35.02 13.68 -0.73
C THR A 279 -34.59 14.88 0.12
N ARG A 280 -33.44 14.83 0.84
CA ARG A 280 -33.01 15.91 1.75
C ARG A 280 -32.62 17.17 0.98
N TYR A 281 -31.73 17.07 -0.02
CA TYR A 281 -31.36 18.27 -0.80
C TYR A 281 -32.50 18.76 -1.69
N VAL A 282 -33.37 17.86 -2.17
CA VAL A 282 -34.57 18.26 -2.93
C VAL A 282 -35.52 19.08 -2.07
N GLN A 283 -35.72 18.75 -0.79
CA GLN A 283 -36.49 19.61 0.13
C GLN A 283 -35.79 20.97 0.35
N LYS A 284 -34.47 21.01 0.51
CA LYS A 284 -33.73 22.29 0.58
C LYS A 284 -33.87 23.14 -0.69
N LEU A 285 -34.02 22.52 -1.87
CA LEU A 285 -34.34 23.23 -3.12
C LEU A 285 -35.80 23.71 -3.14
N TYR A 286 -36.74 22.96 -2.56
CA TYR A 286 -38.12 23.39 -2.42
C TYR A 286 -38.24 24.62 -1.51
N ASP A 287 -37.56 24.60 -0.36
CA ASP A 287 -37.49 25.75 0.55
C ASP A 287 -36.97 27.02 -0.17
N VAL A 288 -35.95 26.89 -1.05
CA VAL A 288 -35.43 27.97 -1.91
C VAL A 288 -36.44 28.48 -2.93
N TYR A 289 -37.32 27.60 -3.44
CA TYR A 289 -38.37 28.01 -4.39
C TYR A 289 -39.53 28.67 -3.66
N ASP A 290 -39.92 28.16 -2.50
CA ASP A 290 -40.97 28.75 -1.67
C ASP A 290 -40.58 30.18 -1.24
N GLU A 291 -39.37 30.37 -0.67
CA GLU A 291 -38.77 31.69 -0.35
C GLU A 291 -38.75 32.65 -1.56
N LYS A 292 -38.36 32.15 -2.75
CA LYS A 292 -38.23 33.00 -3.93
C LYS A 292 -39.56 33.41 -4.57
N PHE A 293 -40.58 32.55 -4.48
CA PHE A 293 -41.86 32.74 -5.16
C PHE A 293 -43.03 32.91 -4.15
N GLU A 294 -42.72 33.38 -2.94
CA GLU A 294 -43.70 33.85 -1.96
C GLU A 294 -44.71 34.81 -2.60
N GLY A 295 -45.97 34.72 -2.16
CA GLY A 295 -47.04 35.52 -2.76
C GLY A 295 -47.55 35.01 -4.12
N THR A 296 -47.34 33.73 -4.46
CA THR A 296 -47.98 33.05 -5.61
C THR A 296 -49.17 32.17 -5.17
N PRO A 297 -50.33 32.73 -4.74
CA PRO A 297 -51.35 32.02 -3.93
C PRO A 297 -52.22 30.98 -4.67
N THR A 298 -51.81 30.51 -5.84
CA THR A 298 -52.60 29.57 -6.66
C THR A 298 -51.92 28.23 -6.93
N LYS A 299 -50.61 28.09 -6.66
CA LYS A 299 -49.83 26.87 -6.89
C LYS A 299 -48.65 26.75 -5.91
N PRO A 300 -48.16 25.52 -5.63
CA PRO A 300 -46.88 25.33 -4.93
C PRO A 300 -45.73 25.99 -5.70
N ALA A 301 -44.73 26.57 -5.03
CA ALA A 301 -43.66 27.31 -5.72
C ALA A 301 -42.82 26.44 -6.65
N GLN A 302 -42.70 25.14 -6.33
CA GLN A 302 -42.06 24.11 -7.14
C GLN A 302 -42.79 23.92 -8.50
N GLU A 303 -44.03 24.37 -8.63
CA GLU A 303 -44.75 24.38 -9.91
C GLU A 303 -44.42 25.56 -10.83
N HIS A 304 -43.74 26.60 -10.34
CA HIS A 304 -43.35 27.74 -11.16
C HIS A 304 -42.39 27.31 -12.30
N PRO A 305 -42.54 27.78 -13.56
CA PRO A 305 -41.73 27.27 -14.68
C PRO A 305 -40.22 27.36 -14.45
N THR A 306 -39.74 28.46 -13.86
CA THR A 306 -38.32 28.64 -13.51
C THR A 306 -37.87 27.70 -12.38
N ALA A 307 -38.76 27.32 -11.47
CA ALA A 307 -38.47 26.34 -10.42
C ALA A 307 -38.35 24.93 -11.01
N LYS A 308 -39.28 24.51 -11.88
CA LYS A 308 -39.22 23.19 -12.55
C LYS A 308 -37.94 23.01 -13.37
N ASP A 309 -37.58 23.99 -14.20
CA ASP A 309 -36.37 23.96 -15.02
C ASP A 309 -35.07 24.06 -14.18
N ASN A 310 -35.08 24.78 -13.04
CA ASN A 310 -33.95 24.76 -12.12
C ASN A 310 -33.82 23.40 -11.42
N LEU A 311 -34.92 22.85 -10.89
CA LEU A 311 -34.97 21.57 -10.19
C LEU A 311 -34.48 20.43 -11.09
N GLN A 312 -34.94 20.38 -12.34
CA GLN A 312 -34.45 19.38 -13.30
C GLN A 312 -32.92 19.46 -13.41
N ARG A 313 -32.36 20.65 -13.65
CA ARG A 313 -30.91 20.83 -13.81
C ARG A 313 -30.13 20.49 -12.53
N GLN A 314 -30.64 20.84 -11.35
CA GLN A 314 -29.98 20.48 -10.08
C GLN A 314 -30.02 18.97 -9.79
N ARG A 315 -31.14 18.29 -10.10
CA ARG A 315 -31.20 16.82 -10.03
C ARG A 315 -30.26 16.17 -11.05
N GLU A 316 -30.18 16.70 -12.28
CA GLU A 316 -29.21 16.25 -13.27
C GLU A 316 -27.76 16.41 -12.78
N HIS A 317 -27.43 17.46 -12.02
CA HIS A 317 -26.12 17.62 -11.37
C HIS A 317 -25.88 16.57 -10.28
N PHE A 318 -26.83 16.36 -9.37
CA PHE A 318 -26.72 15.34 -8.31
C PHE A 318 -26.47 13.94 -8.88
N TYR A 319 -27.25 13.51 -9.89
CA TYR A 319 -27.04 12.21 -10.51
C TYR A 319 -25.72 12.12 -11.31
N CYS A 320 -25.15 13.22 -11.80
CA CYS A 320 -23.78 13.24 -12.35
C CYS A 320 -22.75 12.89 -11.26
N ALA A 321 -22.84 13.52 -10.08
CA ALA A 321 -21.97 13.21 -8.95
C ALA A 321 -22.15 11.79 -8.41
N GLU A 322 -23.37 11.24 -8.43
CA GLU A 322 -23.62 9.82 -8.12
C GLU A 322 -22.99 8.87 -9.14
N GLN A 323 -23.06 9.17 -10.45
CA GLN A 323 -22.31 8.42 -11.46
C GLN A 323 -20.79 8.47 -11.22
N LEU A 324 -20.24 9.64 -10.85
CA LEU A 324 -18.82 9.76 -10.51
C LEU A 324 -18.47 9.00 -9.23
N ARG A 325 -19.34 8.99 -8.21
CA ARG A 325 -19.19 8.20 -6.98
C ARG A 325 -19.17 6.69 -7.26
N MET A 326 -20.05 6.22 -8.14
CA MET A 326 -20.07 4.82 -8.61
C MET A 326 -18.82 4.47 -9.42
N PHE A 327 -18.40 5.34 -10.36
CA PHE A 327 -17.17 5.18 -11.13
C PHE A 327 -15.94 5.09 -10.21
N ALA A 328 -15.85 5.99 -9.23
CA ALA A 328 -14.73 6.06 -8.29
C ALA A 328 -14.62 4.79 -7.43
N ARG A 329 -15.74 4.29 -6.89
CA ARG A 329 -15.80 3.04 -6.10
C ARG A 329 -15.08 1.86 -6.77
N ASP A 330 -15.18 1.79 -8.10
CA ASP A 330 -14.68 0.68 -8.92
C ASP A 330 -13.32 0.96 -9.59
N SER A 331 -12.87 2.22 -9.62
CA SER A 331 -11.69 2.66 -10.41
C SER A 331 -10.55 3.27 -9.58
N VAL A 332 -10.80 3.74 -8.35
CA VAL A 332 -9.80 4.29 -7.42
C VAL A 332 -9.95 3.70 -6.00
N PRO A 333 -8.93 3.81 -5.13
CA PRO A 333 -9.06 3.48 -3.71
C PRO A 333 -10.22 4.25 -3.02
N PRO A 334 -10.87 3.66 -1.99
CA PRO A 334 -12.13 4.15 -1.43
C PRO A 334 -12.05 5.56 -0.81
N GLU A 335 -10.88 6.01 -0.40
CA GLU A 335 -10.58 7.32 0.18
C GLU A 335 -10.51 8.47 -0.85
N ILE A 336 -10.37 8.17 -2.14
CA ILE A 336 -10.16 9.17 -3.20
C ILE A 336 -11.42 9.98 -3.51
N PHE A 337 -12.61 9.39 -3.43
CA PHE A 337 -13.86 10.16 -3.61
C PHE A 337 -14.22 11.02 -2.38
N PRO A 338 -14.14 10.52 -1.12
CA PRO A 338 -14.33 11.35 0.07
C PRO A 338 -13.38 12.55 0.15
N THR A 339 -12.10 12.38 -0.20
CA THR A 339 -11.13 13.50 -0.21
C THR A 339 -11.46 14.54 -1.28
N LEU A 340 -11.97 14.13 -2.45
CA LEU A 340 -12.50 15.04 -3.47
C LEU A 340 -13.74 15.80 -2.99
N GLN A 341 -14.70 15.11 -2.37
CA GLN A 341 -15.91 15.73 -1.84
C GLN A 341 -15.61 16.71 -0.69
N GLU A 342 -14.62 16.41 0.15
CA GLU A 342 -14.13 17.28 1.22
C GLU A 342 -13.38 18.52 0.66
N ALA A 343 -12.70 18.40 -0.48
CA ALA A 343 -12.13 19.55 -1.19
C ALA A 343 -13.22 20.48 -1.76
N VAL A 344 -14.29 19.91 -2.35
CA VAL A 344 -15.47 20.69 -2.78
C VAL A 344 -16.13 21.36 -1.57
N TYR A 345 -16.34 20.65 -0.46
CA TYR A 345 -16.91 21.21 0.76
C TYR A 345 -16.13 22.44 1.24
N LYS A 346 -14.82 22.33 1.41
CA LYS A 346 -13.95 23.45 1.84
C LYS A 346 -14.01 24.64 0.88
N ALA A 347 -14.02 24.39 -0.44
CA ALA A 347 -14.05 25.43 -1.45
C ALA A 347 -15.39 26.19 -1.56
N VAL A 348 -16.47 25.69 -0.96
CA VAL A 348 -17.79 26.35 -1.00
C VAL A 348 -18.38 26.72 0.36
N LYS A 349 -17.81 26.24 1.47
CA LYS A 349 -18.41 26.45 2.80
C LYS A 349 -18.43 27.93 3.21
N GLU A 350 -17.34 28.66 3.01
CA GLU A 350 -17.31 30.11 3.25
C GLU A 350 -18.37 30.84 2.40
N VAL A 351 -18.54 30.45 1.13
CA VAL A 351 -19.54 31.00 0.19
C VAL A 351 -20.99 30.56 0.51
N GLU A 352 -21.19 29.58 1.39
CA GLU A 352 -22.48 29.22 1.96
C GLU A 352 -22.75 30.00 3.26
N GLU A 353 -21.71 30.26 4.03
CA GLU A 353 -21.74 31.04 5.27
C GLU A 353 -21.84 32.57 5.03
N ASP A 354 -21.50 33.04 3.83
CA ASP A 354 -21.79 34.39 3.35
C ASP A 354 -23.28 34.79 3.44
N ASP A 355 -23.51 36.10 3.55
CA ASP A 355 -24.84 36.69 3.62
C ASP A 355 -25.42 37.01 2.24
N PHE A 356 -26.62 36.49 1.99
CA PHE A 356 -27.37 36.70 0.76
C PHE A 356 -28.82 37.06 1.08
N GLU A 357 -29.37 37.98 0.29
CA GLU A 357 -30.79 38.40 0.29
C GLU A 357 -31.79 37.23 0.17
N THR A 358 -31.39 36.13 -0.48
CA THR A 358 -32.20 34.90 -0.62
C THR A 358 -31.31 33.67 -0.63
N GLY A 359 -31.82 32.54 -0.18
CA GLY A 359 -31.27 31.21 -0.40
C GLY A 359 -31.15 30.83 -1.88
N TRP A 360 -31.97 31.42 -2.77
CA TRP A 360 -31.73 31.32 -4.22
C TRP A 360 -30.40 31.98 -4.63
N ASN A 361 -30.07 33.14 -4.08
CA ASN A 361 -28.81 33.83 -4.35
C ASN A 361 -27.62 33.06 -3.76
N ARG A 362 -27.74 32.54 -2.52
CA ARG A 362 -26.76 31.63 -1.89
C ARG A 362 -26.50 30.37 -2.73
N LEU A 363 -27.57 29.67 -3.13
CA LEU A 363 -27.50 28.50 -4.01
C LEU A 363 -26.75 28.81 -5.30
N LYS A 364 -27.03 29.96 -5.94
CA LYS A 364 -26.31 30.36 -7.16
C LYS A 364 -24.83 30.66 -6.92
N ALA A 365 -24.49 31.29 -5.79
CA ALA A 365 -23.10 31.60 -5.44
C ALA A 365 -22.29 30.32 -5.17
N VAL A 366 -22.81 29.40 -4.33
CA VAL A 366 -22.19 28.11 -4.05
C VAL A 366 -22.01 27.27 -5.31
N MET A 367 -23.02 27.21 -6.19
CA MET A 367 -22.91 26.48 -7.46
C MET A 367 -21.85 27.10 -8.40
N ALA A 368 -21.68 28.43 -8.39
CA ALA A 368 -20.65 29.11 -9.15
C ALA A 368 -19.24 28.85 -8.59
N ALA A 369 -19.07 28.87 -7.26
CA ALA A 369 -17.82 28.50 -6.60
C ALA A 369 -17.43 27.05 -6.90
N ALA A 370 -18.38 26.11 -6.81
CA ALA A 370 -18.19 24.70 -7.16
C ALA A 370 -17.78 24.49 -8.64
N GLN A 371 -18.30 25.31 -9.56
CA GLN A 371 -17.83 25.29 -10.95
C GLN A 371 -16.41 25.83 -11.08
N ALA A 372 -16.14 27.00 -10.50
CA ALA A 372 -14.93 27.79 -10.71
C ALA A 372 -13.69 27.27 -9.95
N MET A 373 -13.87 26.45 -8.92
CA MET A 373 -12.76 25.94 -8.11
C MET A 373 -11.70 25.23 -8.95
N GLN A 374 -10.44 25.40 -8.56
CA GLN A 374 -9.35 24.57 -9.05
C GLN A 374 -9.34 23.26 -8.25
N LEU A 375 -8.92 22.17 -8.89
CA LEU A 375 -8.72 20.87 -8.24
C LEU A 375 -7.28 20.45 -8.54
N ASP A 376 -6.57 20.06 -7.50
CA ASP A 376 -5.23 19.50 -7.53
C ASP A 376 -5.16 18.21 -6.68
N GLY A 377 -4.07 17.47 -6.79
CA GLY A 377 -3.75 16.30 -5.96
C GLY A 377 -4.65 15.04 -6.10
N ASN A 378 -5.87 15.14 -6.62
CA ASN A 378 -6.83 14.03 -6.65
C ASN A 378 -6.85 13.26 -7.99
N PRO A 379 -6.69 11.92 -7.99
CA PRO A 379 -6.73 11.11 -9.22
C PRO A 379 -7.96 11.28 -10.12
N LEU A 380 -9.12 11.67 -9.58
CA LEU A 380 -10.37 11.80 -10.37
C LEU A 380 -10.43 13.08 -11.22
N ILE A 381 -9.42 13.96 -11.18
CA ILE A 381 -9.36 15.20 -11.95
C ILE A 381 -9.45 14.96 -13.48
N GLU A 382 -8.93 13.82 -13.97
CA GLU A 382 -8.99 13.47 -15.40
C GLU A 382 -10.39 13.08 -15.89
N VAL A 383 -11.33 12.76 -14.98
CA VAL A 383 -12.65 12.21 -15.31
C VAL A 383 -13.83 13.06 -14.81
N ILE A 384 -13.58 14.10 -14.01
CA ILE A 384 -14.59 14.99 -13.43
C ILE A 384 -15.08 16.06 -14.42
N ASP A 385 -16.38 16.35 -14.35
CA ASP A 385 -17.10 17.38 -15.08
C ASP A 385 -17.59 18.47 -14.10
N THR A 386 -17.79 19.71 -14.57
CA THR A 386 -18.29 20.81 -13.73
C THR A 386 -19.66 20.53 -13.11
N ARG A 387 -20.47 19.67 -13.74
CA ARG A 387 -21.76 19.18 -13.22
C ARG A 387 -21.61 18.22 -12.05
N ASP A 388 -20.54 17.43 -11.99
CA ASP A 388 -20.30 16.57 -10.82
C ASP A 388 -19.95 17.43 -9.59
N ARG A 389 -19.20 18.53 -9.77
CA ARG A 389 -18.83 19.44 -8.68
C ARG A 389 -20.08 20.08 -8.04
N MET A 390 -21.00 20.59 -8.87
CA MET A 390 -22.32 21.05 -8.41
C MET A 390 -23.15 19.93 -7.76
N GLY A 391 -23.06 18.70 -8.30
CA GLY A 391 -23.71 17.54 -7.71
C GLY A 391 -23.15 17.14 -6.35
N MET A 392 -21.86 17.34 -6.09
CA MET A 392 -21.24 17.11 -4.78
C MET A 392 -21.75 18.10 -3.74
N CYS A 393 -22.04 19.35 -4.10
CA CYS A 393 -22.74 20.28 -3.21
C CYS A 393 -24.14 19.77 -2.84
N HIS A 394 -24.86 19.14 -3.78
CA HIS A 394 -26.14 18.48 -3.48
C HIS A 394 -25.97 17.21 -2.63
N GLN A 395 -24.94 16.40 -2.87
CA GLN A 395 -24.61 15.25 -1.99
C GLN A 395 -24.27 15.70 -0.56
N LEU A 396 -23.54 16.81 -0.39
CA LEU A 396 -23.22 17.42 0.90
C LEU A 396 -24.48 17.97 1.58
N ALA A 397 -25.34 18.66 0.83
CA ALA A 397 -26.65 19.14 1.31
C ALA A 397 -27.65 17.99 1.60
N ASN A 398 -27.38 16.78 1.13
CA ASN A 398 -28.16 15.56 1.36
C ASN A 398 -27.57 14.68 2.49
N HIS A 399 -26.43 15.05 3.07
CA HIS A 399 -25.82 14.31 4.18
C HIS A 399 -26.66 14.45 5.46
N GLU A 400 -26.53 13.50 6.39
CA GLU A 400 -27.33 13.52 7.62
C GLU A 400 -26.95 14.66 8.57
N ASP A 401 -25.69 15.12 8.51
CA ASP A 401 -25.20 16.32 9.22
C ASP A 401 -25.61 17.64 8.54
N ASP A 402 -26.41 17.58 7.46
CA ASP A 402 -26.91 18.73 6.71
C ASP A 402 -25.82 19.74 6.24
N LYS A 403 -24.60 19.26 5.99
CA LYS A 403 -23.33 20.00 5.76
C LYS A 403 -23.39 21.30 4.93
N LEU A 404 -24.32 21.40 3.97
CA LEU A 404 -24.65 22.65 3.28
C LEU A 404 -26.16 22.90 3.35
N THR A 405 -26.56 24.15 3.53
CA THR A 405 -27.95 24.60 3.36
C THR A 405 -28.04 25.80 2.40
N TRP A 406 -29.25 26.10 1.95
CA TRP A 406 -29.51 27.21 1.02
C TRP A 406 -30.33 28.30 1.72
N VAL A 407 -31.46 27.92 2.31
CA VAL A 407 -32.25 28.77 3.22
C VAL A 407 -31.78 28.53 4.65
N ARG A 408 -31.55 29.61 5.40
CA ARG A 408 -31.42 29.57 6.86
C ARG A 408 -32.81 29.77 7.43
N LYS A 409 -33.27 28.85 8.28
CA LYS A 409 -34.51 29.01 9.04
C LYS A 409 -34.11 29.58 10.40
N ASP A 410 -34.69 30.71 10.78
CA ASP A 410 -34.52 31.27 12.11
C ASP A 410 -35.02 30.27 13.16
N VAL A 411 -34.33 30.21 14.31
CA VAL A 411 -34.51 29.21 15.38
C VAL A 411 -35.10 29.86 16.64
#